data_AF-A0A1C2HJ44-F1
#
_entry.id   AF-A0A1C2HJ44-F1
#
_cell.length_a   1.000
_cell.length_b   1.000
_cell.length_c   1.000
_cell.angle_alpha   90.00
_cell.angle_beta   90.00
_cell.angle_gamma   90.00
#
_symmetry.space_group_name_H-M   'P 1'
#
loop_
_entity.id
_entity.type
_entity.pdbx_description
1 polymer ?
#
loop_
_entity_poly.entity_id
_entity_poly.type
_entity_poly.pdbx_seq_one_letter_code
_entity_poly.pdbx_strand_id
1 'polypeptide(L)'
;MNEAVDIVELFKRADRMMGEYLGKISETREHIIEKLQKNVELPHGVRVALKRPDDKAFLVKAHQDLKEDIEVLTIHQNSFKRELGAATKITDISRAEISMMNWPNNADRSMESVLDYDYLESDILPPPHVYWQTIERDYYKYFCHKAGSPEDIAQATEILRYLNTVENPWR
;
A
#
# COMPACT_ATOMS: atom_id res chain seq x y z
N MET A 1 13.41 0.09 24.45
CA MET A 1 12.67 0.71 23.33
C MET A 1 11.19 0.43 23.58
N ASN A 2 10.30 1.41 23.47
CA ASN A 2 8.88 1.24 23.78
C ASN A 2 8.19 0.60 22.56
N GLU A 3 7.54 -0.55 22.76
CA GLU A 3 6.84 -1.28 21.69
C GLU A 3 5.81 -0.42 20.94
N ALA A 4 5.10 0.48 21.64
CA ALA A 4 4.15 1.39 20.99
C ALA A 4 4.84 2.36 20.01
N VAL A 5 6.07 2.78 20.30
CA VAL A 5 6.88 3.61 19.38
C VAL A 5 7.21 2.81 18.13
N ASP A 6 7.68 1.57 18.30
CA ASP A 6 8.07 0.71 17.18
C ASP A 6 6.88 0.38 16.27
N ILE A 7 5.68 0.19 16.85
CA ILE A 7 4.44 -0.04 16.09
C ILE A 7 3.98 1.22 15.36
N VAL A 8 4.07 2.39 15.99
CA VAL A 8 3.75 3.66 15.31
C VAL A 8 4.73 3.93 14.17
N GLU A 9 6.02 3.60 14.33
CA GLU A 9 7.00 3.65 13.24
C GLU A 9 6.69 2.66 12.11
N LEU A 10 6.15 1.47 12.42
CA LEU A 10 5.64 0.54 11.41
C LEU A 10 4.48 1.17 10.62
N PHE A 11 3.51 1.78 11.30
CA PHE A 11 2.40 2.48 10.64
C PHE A 11 2.89 3.65 9.75
N LYS A 12 3.86 4.44 10.23
CA LYS A 12 4.47 5.53 9.42
C LYS A 12 5.15 4.98 8.18
N ARG A 13 5.85 3.86 8.30
CA ARG A 13 6.49 3.19 7.16
C ARG A 13 5.46 2.67 6.17
N ALA A 14 4.39 2.04 6.66
CA ALA A 14 3.31 1.56 5.81
C ALA A 14 2.68 2.72 5.02
N ASP A 15 2.33 3.83 5.69
CA ASP A 15 1.80 5.03 5.03
C ASP A 15 2.71 5.53 3.90
N ARG A 16 4.01 5.67 4.20
CA ARG A 16 5.00 6.11 3.23
C ARG A 16 5.07 5.15 2.04
N MET A 17 5.13 3.85 2.30
CA MET A 17 5.21 2.82 1.26
C MET A 17 3.96 2.79 0.39
N MET A 18 2.76 2.99 0.96
CA MET A 18 1.52 3.15 0.16
C MET A 18 1.64 4.33 -0.80
N GLY A 19 2.10 5.48 -0.32
CA GLY A 19 2.30 6.68 -1.15
C GLY A 19 3.37 6.50 -2.24
N GLU A 20 4.51 5.89 -1.90
CA GLU A 20 5.57 5.57 -2.85
C GLU A 20 5.06 4.64 -3.96
N TYR A 21 4.25 3.64 -3.60
CA TYR A 21 3.69 2.71 -4.58
C TYR A 21 2.67 3.37 -5.51
N LEU A 22 1.83 4.28 -5.01
CA LEU A 22 0.98 5.12 -5.87
C LEU A 22 1.83 5.91 -6.89
N GLY A 23 3.00 6.40 -6.48
CA GLY A 23 3.98 7.02 -7.36
C GLY A 23 4.47 6.08 -8.47
N LYS A 24 4.75 4.82 -8.14
CA LYS A 24 5.16 3.78 -9.11
C LYS A 24 4.06 3.44 -10.12
N ILE A 25 2.80 3.44 -9.69
CA ILE A 25 1.66 3.30 -10.60
C ILE A 25 1.60 4.51 -11.55
N SER A 26 1.78 5.73 -11.04
CA SER A 26 1.82 6.94 -11.85
C SER A 26 2.96 6.92 -12.87
N GLU A 27 4.17 6.54 -12.47
CA GLU A 27 5.34 6.39 -13.35
C GLU A 27 5.07 5.35 -14.45
N THR A 28 4.44 4.23 -14.12
CA THR A 28 4.00 3.23 -15.11
C THR A 28 3.04 3.83 -16.13
N ARG A 29 2.08 4.64 -15.69
CA ARG A 29 1.14 5.35 -16.58
C ARG A 29 1.87 6.34 -17.49
N GLU A 30 2.87 7.04 -16.97
CA GLU A 30 3.70 7.96 -17.75
C GLU A 30 4.43 7.23 -18.89
N HIS A 31 5.05 6.08 -18.61
CA HIS A 31 5.68 5.27 -19.65
C HIS A 31 4.68 4.76 -20.70
N ILE A 32 3.48 4.37 -20.28
CA ILE A 32 2.42 3.95 -21.21
C ILE A 32 2.02 5.10 -22.14
N ILE A 33 1.81 6.31 -21.61
CA ILE A 33 1.41 7.45 -22.45
C ILE A 33 2.55 7.87 -23.39
N GLU A 34 3.81 7.79 -22.96
CA GLU A 34 4.97 8.04 -23.82
C GLU A 34 5.06 7.03 -24.96
N LYS A 35 4.84 5.73 -24.70
CA LYS A 35 4.73 4.71 -25.74
C LYS A 35 3.61 5.06 -26.73
N LEU A 36 2.44 5.45 -26.24
CA LEU A 36 1.27 5.76 -27.08
C LEU A 36 1.46 7.02 -27.95
N GLN A 37 2.12 8.06 -27.43
CA GLN A 37 2.26 9.35 -28.09
C GLN A 37 3.52 9.45 -28.95
N LYS A 38 4.65 8.96 -28.43
CA LYS A 38 5.98 9.15 -29.02
C LYS A 38 6.52 7.85 -29.65
N ASN A 39 5.81 6.73 -29.49
CA ASN A 39 6.24 5.40 -29.93
C ASN A 39 7.60 4.97 -29.34
N VAL A 40 7.96 5.47 -28.17
CA VAL A 40 9.17 5.07 -27.43
C VAL A 40 8.93 3.69 -26.81
N GLU A 41 9.93 2.82 -26.78
CA GLU A 41 9.80 1.50 -26.14
C GLU A 41 9.49 1.60 -24.64
N LEU A 42 8.67 0.68 -24.14
CA LEU A 42 8.41 0.58 -22.71
C LEU A 42 9.68 0.08 -22.00
N PRO A 43 10.05 0.69 -20.86
CA PRO A 43 11.10 0.13 -20.01
C PRO A 43 10.80 -1.31 -19.64
N HIS A 44 11.85 -2.11 -19.42
CA HIS A 44 11.70 -3.54 -19.14
C HIS A 44 10.74 -3.81 -17.98
N GLY A 45 10.87 -3.09 -16.86
CA GLY A 45 10.00 -3.24 -15.69
C GLY A 45 8.52 -3.00 -15.97
N VAL A 46 8.17 -2.00 -16.78
CA VAL A 46 6.77 -1.77 -17.20
C VAL A 46 6.31 -2.87 -18.14
N ARG A 47 7.17 -3.26 -19.08
CA ARG A 47 6.84 -4.27 -20.08
C ARG A 47 6.50 -5.63 -19.46
N VAL A 48 7.27 -6.07 -18.45
CA VAL A 48 7.01 -7.34 -17.75
C VAL A 48 5.82 -7.28 -16.81
N ALA A 49 5.46 -6.09 -16.31
CA ALA A 49 4.32 -5.92 -15.40
C ALA A 49 2.97 -5.95 -16.15
N LEU A 50 2.92 -5.53 -17.42
CA LEU A 50 1.68 -5.42 -18.18
C LEU A 50 1.28 -6.74 -18.87
N LYS A 51 -0.01 -7.08 -18.88
CA LYS A 51 -0.54 -8.27 -19.58
C LYS A 51 -0.25 -8.28 -21.09
N ARG A 52 -0.33 -7.11 -21.73
CA ARG A 52 -0.25 -6.97 -23.21
C ARG A 52 0.51 -5.69 -23.58
N PRO A 53 1.83 -5.63 -23.36
CA PRO A 53 2.60 -4.40 -23.49
C PRO A 53 2.70 -3.85 -24.93
N ASP A 54 2.44 -4.68 -25.94
CA ASP A 54 2.51 -4.27 -27.36
C ASP A 54 1.15 -3.94 -27.99
N ASP A 55 0.04 -4.22 -27.28
CA ASP A 55 -1.32 -3.96 -27.78
C ASP A 55 -1.73 -2.52 -27.48
N LYS A 56 -1.78 -1.68 -28.52
CA LYS A 56 -2.14 -0.26 -28.40
C LYS A 56 -3.52 -0.04 -27.77
N ALA A 57 -4.52 -0.85 -28.10
CA ALA A 57 -5.86 -0.68 -27.56
C ALA A 57 -5.90 -1.04 -26.07
N PHE A 58 -5.17 -2.09 -25.69
CA PHE A 58 -4.95 -2.43 -24.29
C PHE A 58 -4.21 -1.30 -23.55
N LEU A 59 -3.12 -0.75 -24.09
CA LEU A 59 -2.36 0.32 -23.45
C LEU A 59 -3.20 1.57 -23.17
N VAL A 60 -4.10 1.94 -24.09
CA VAL A 60 -5.05 3.05 -23.86
C VAL A 60 -5.96 2.75 -22.68
N LYS A 61 -6.49 1.53 -22.58
CA LYS A 61 -7.33 1.09 -21.46
C LYS A 61 -6.53 1.04 -20.15
N ALA A 62 -5.35 0.42 -20.16
CA ALA A 62 -4.47 0.31 -19.01
C ALA A 62 -4.11 1.69 -18.42
N HIS A 63 -3.81 2.68 -19.27
CA HIS A 63 -3.56 4.04 -18.80
C HIS A 63 -4.76 4.66 -18.04
N GLN A 64 -5.99 4.36 -18.47
CA GLN A 64 -7.21 4.83 -17.81
C GLN A 64 -7.49 4.02 -16.54
N ASP A 65 -7.46 2.70 -16.61
CA ASP A 65 -7.67 1.80 -15.46
C ASP A 65 -6.70 2.14 -14.31
N LEU A 66 -5.40 2.28 -14.60
CA LEU A 66 -4.40 2.64 -13.58
C LEU A 66 -4.66 4.02 -12.95
N LYS A 67 -5.38 4.93 -13.64
CA LYS A 67 -5.78 6.22 -13.04
C LYS A 67 -6.83 5.99 -11.96
N GLU A 68 -7.83 5.19 -12.28
CA GLU A 68 -8.92 4.82 -11.38
C GLU A 68 -8.37 4.00 -10.20
N ASP A 69 -7.39 3.12 -10.45
CA ASP A 69 -6.69 2.38 -9.41
C ASP A 69 -5.95 3.29 -8.42
N ILE A 70 -5.26 4.33 -8.92
CA ILE A 70 -4.63 5.34 -8.06
C ILE A 70 -5.68 6.02 -7.17
N GLU A 71 -6.84 6.38 -7.72
CA GLU A 71 -7.92 7.03 -6.97
C GLU A 71 -8.46 6.10 -5.85
N VAL A 72 -8.71 4.83 -6.18
CA VAL A 72 -9.17 3.80 -5.22
C VAL A 72 -8.13 3.58 -4.11
N LEU A 73 -6.87 3.37 -4.46
CA LEU A 73 -5.81 3.12 -3.50
C LEU A 73 -5.48 4.35 -2.64
N THR A 74 -5.64 5.55 -3.19
CA THR A 74 -5.57 6.80 -2.42
C THR A 74 -6.68 6.87 -1.37
N ILE A 75 -7.91 6.43 -1.69
CA ILE A 75 -8.99 6.34 -0.70
C ILE A 75 -8.63 5.38 0.43
N HIS A 76 -8.03 4.21 0.11
CA HIS A 76 -7.56 3.27 1.13
C HIS A 76 -6.48 3.87 2.03
N GLN A 77 -5.46 4.55 1.45
CA GLN A 77 -4.41 5.23 2.24
C GLN A 77 -5.01 6.33 3.12
N ASN A 78 -5.92 7.15 2.59
CA ASN A 78 -6.57 8.21 3.37
C ASN A 78 -7.46 7.65 4.49
N SER A 79 -8.11 6.51 4.26
CA SER A 79 -8.85 5.82 5.31
C SER A 79 -7.91 5.37 6.43
N PHE A 80 -6.77 4.77 6.09
CA PHE A 80 -5.74 4.39 7.05
C PHE A 80 -5.24 5.59 7.88
N LYS A 81 -4.87 6.69 7.23
CA LYS A 81 -4.46 7.94 7.90
C LYS A 81 -5.55 8.47 8.82
N ARG A 82 -6.81 8.44 8.39
CA ARG A 82 -7.94 8.94 9.18
C ARG A 82 -8.18 8.12 10.44
N GLU A 83 -8.15 6.78 10.35
CA GLU A 83 -8.31 5.92 11.53
C GLU A 83 -7.21 6.21 12.57
N LEU A 84 -5.97 6.47 12.15
CA LEU A 84 -4.86 6.80 13.05
C LEU A 84 -4.89 8.24 13.58
N GLY A 85 -5.15 9.22 12.72
CA GLY A 85 -5.19 10.64 13.08
C GLY A 85 -6.34 10.96 14.06
N ALA A 86 -7.48 10.30 13.87
CA ALA A 86 -8.68 10.46 14.70
C ALA A 86 -8.84 9.35 15.76
N ALA A 87 -7.81 8.55 16.03
CA ALA A 87 -7.89 7.42 16.95
C ALA A 87 -8.32 7.85 18.36
N THR A 88 -9.47 7.36 18.81
CA THR A 88 -10.01 7.59 20.17
C THR A 88 -10.34 6.29 20.89
N LYS A 89 -10.40 5.18 20.16
CA LYS A 89 -10.74 3.85 20.68
C LYS A 89 -9.74 2.82 20.17
N ILE A 90 -9.56 1.73 20.92
CA ILE A 90 -8.71 0.60 20.51
C ILE A 90 -9.15 0.01 19.16
N THR A 91 -10.44 0.09 18.85
CA THR A 91 -11.00 -0.37 17.56
C THR A 91 -10.46 0.40 16.37
N ASP A 92 -10.06 1.66 16.54
CA ASP A 92 -9.51 2.48 15.48
C ASP A 92 -8.09 1.99 15.12
N ILE A 93 -7.33 1.55 16.14
CA ILE A 93 -6.01 0.91 15.97
C ILE A 93 -6.15 -0.41 15.20
N SER A 94 -7.07 -1.28 15.61
CA SER A 94 -7.32 -2.55 14.92
C SER A 94 -7.79 -2.33 13.47
N ARG A 95 -8.56 -1.27 13.18
CA ARG A 95 -8.96 -0.94 11.81
C ARG A 95 -7.77 -0.46 10.96
N ALA A 96 -6.88 0.34 11.52
CA ALA A 96 -5.66 0.75 10.85
C ALA A 96 -4.75 -0.46 10.56
N GLU A 97 -4.59 -1.36 11.51
CA GLU A 97 -3.86 -2.62 11.37
C GLU A 97 -4.41 -3.48 10.21
N ILE A 98 -5.73 -3.74 10.21
CA ILE A 98 -6.42 -4.48 9.14
C ILE A 98 -6.22 -3.79 7.79
N SER A 99 -6.30 -2.46 7.76
CA SER A 99 -6.14 -1.69 6.52
C SER A 99 -4.72 -1.79 5.98
N MET A 100 -3.71 -1.74 6.85
CA MET A 100 -2.30 -1.93 6.50
C MET A 100 -2.06 -3.32 5.92
N MET A 101 -2.58 -4.38 6.55
CA MET A 101 -2.34 -5.75 6.10
C MET A 101 -3.15 -6.16 4.87
N ASN A 102 -4.32 -5.56 4.64
CA ASN A 102 -5.11 -5.83 3.44
C ASN A 102 -4.70 -4.98 2.23
N TRP A 103 -3.88 -3.95 2.43
CA TRP A 103 -3.48 -3.04 1.37
C TRP A 103 -2.86 -3.71 0.14
N PRO A 104 -1.87 -4.63 0.24
CA PRO A 104 -1.28 -5.26 -0.95
C PRO A 104 -2.32 -6.04 -1.77
N ASN A 105 -3.21 -6.77 -1.09
CA ASN A 105 -4.30 -7.50 -1.75
C ASN A 105 -5.30 -6.57 -2.44
N ASN A 106 -5.58 -5.40 -1.85
CA ASN A 106 -6.45 -4.40 -2.48
C ASN A 106 -5.76 -3.77 -3.69
N ALA A 107 -4.45 -3.54 -3.63
CA ALA A 107 -3.67 -3.06 -4.77
C ALA A 107 -3.65 -4.07 -5.92
N ASP A 108 -3.39 -5.34 -5.63
CA ASP A 108 -3.44 -6.43 -6.61
C ASP A 108 -4.80 -6.53 -7.29
N ARG A 109 -5.89 -6.52 -6.50
CA ARG A 109 -7.25 -6.60 -7.03
C ARG A 109 -7.65 -5.39 -7.87
N SER A 110 -7.23 -4.20 -7.47
CA SER A 110 -7.54 -2.98 -8.24
C SER A 110 -6.93 -3.10 -9.63
N MET A 111 -5.64 -3.44 -9.70
CA MET A 111 -4.89 -3.45 -10.94
C MET A 111 -4.99 -4.77 -11.73
N GLU A 112 -5.88 -5.69 -11.35
CA GLU A 112 -6.03 -7.01 -11.98
C GLU A 112 -6.33 -6.90 -13.49
N SER A 113 -7.01 -5.84 -13.94
CA SER A 113 -7.31 -5.66 -15.38
C SER A 113 -6.07 -5.31 -16.21
N VAL A 114 -4.99 -4.83 -15.57
CA VAL A 114 -3.81 -4.26 -16.20
C VAL A 114 -2.58 -5.15 -16.02
N LEU A 115 -2.33 -5.63 -14.81
CA LEU A 115 -1.09 -6.31 -14.47
C LEU A 115 -1.14 -7.80 -14.81
N ASP A 116 -0.03 -8.33 -15.29
CA ASP A 116 0.16 -9.77 -15.34
C ASP A 116 0.11 -10.33 -13.90
N TYR A 117 -0.37 -11.56 -13.73
CA TYR A 117 -0.57 -12.13 -12.39
C TYR A 117 0.74 -12.60 -11.75
N ASP A 118 1.69 -13.06 -12.57
CA ASP A 118 2.91 -13.75 -12.12
C ASP A 118 4.20 -12.98 -12.41
N TYR A 119 4.12 -11.67 -12.71
CA TYR A 119 5.35 -10.90 -12.91
C TYR A 119 6.06 -10.75 -11.55
N LEU A 120 7.38 -10.91 -11.53
CA LEU A 120 8.19 -10.77 -10.29
C LEU A 120 9.36 -9.80 -10.46
N GLU A 121 9.69 -9.43 -11.69
CA GLU A 121 10.96 -8.78 -12.05
C GLU A 121 10.81 -7.27 -12.37
N SER A 122 9.68 -6.65 -12.03
CA SER A 122 9.50 -5.22 -12.29
C SER A 122 10.22 -4.38 -11.23
N ASP A 123 11.20 -3.61 -11.65
CA ASP A 123 11.88 -2.58 -10.84
C ASP A 123 11.06 -1.29 -10.71
N ILE A 124 10.19 -1.03 -11.69
CA ILE A 124 9.33 0.16 -11.75
C ILE A 124 8.08 -0.07 -10.88
N LEU A 125 7.29 -1.10 -11.18
CA LEU A 125 6.06 -1.43 -10.47
C LEU A 125 6.14 -2.89 -9.97
N PRO A 126 6.94 -3.20 -8.94
CA PRO A 126 7.03 -4.55 -8.39
C PRO A 126 5.66 -5.04 -7.90
N PRO A 127 5.40 -6.36 -7.83
CA PRO A 127 4.14 -6.86 -7.32
C PRO A 127 3.85 -6.32 -5.91
N PRO A 128 2.61 -5.91 -5.60
CA PRO A 128 2.22 -5.40 -4.29
C PRO A 128 2.70 -6.28 -3.13
N HIS A 129 2.49 -7.60 -3.21
CA HIS A 129 2.94 -8.53 -2.16
C HIS A 129 4.46 -8.55 -2.00
N VAL A 130 5.24 -8.49 -3.08
CA VAL A 130 6.72 -8.42 -3.03
C VAL A 130 7.17 -7.10 -2.41
N TYR A 131 6.57 -5.99 -2.84
CA TYR A 131 6.86 -4.67 -2.32
C TYR A 131 6.52 -4.55 -0.81
N TRP A 132 5.48 -5.25 -0.35
CA TRP A 132 4.98 -5.17 1.01
C TRP A 132 5.67 -6.11 2.02
N GLN A 133 6.52 -7.03 1.57
CA GLN A 133 7.14 -8.07 2.42
C GLN A 133 7.79 -7.52 3.70
N THR A 134 8.40 -6.33 3.64
CA THR A 134 9.02 -5.73 4.84
C THR A 134 8.01 -5.30 5.89
N ILE A 135 6.82 -4.86 5.48
CA ILE A 135 5.71 -4.56 6.41
C ILE A 135 5.20 -5.87 7.00
N GLU A 136 4.95 -6.89 6.18
CA GLU A 136 4.43 -8.18 6.65
C GLU A 136 5.35 -8.85 7.68
N ARG A 137 6.66 -8.85 7.40
CA ARG A 137 7.64 -9.40 8.34
C ARG A 137 7.64 -8.66 9.68
N ASP A 138 7.62 -7.32 9.64
CA ASP A 138 7.64 -6.51 10.86
C ASP A 138 6.28 -6.58 11.59
N TYR A 139 5.17 -6.78 10.87
CA TYR A 139 3.85 -7.01 11.45
C TYR A 139 3.84 -8.25 12.35
N TYR A 140 4.30 -9.40 11.86
CA TYR A 140 4.32 -10.64 12.67
C TYR A 140 5.25 -10.56 13.88
N LYS A 141 6.21 -9.63 13.88
CA LYS A 141 7.06 -9.37 15.04
C LYS A 141 6.29 -8.67 16.18
N TYR A 142 5.41 -7.72 15.85
CA TYR A 142 4.71 -6.92 16.86
C TYR A 142 3.31 -7.46 17.18
N PHE A 143 2.51 -7.81 16.16
CA PHE A 143 1.13 -8.29 16.31
C PHE A 143 1.11 -9.82 16.41
N CYS A 144 1.80 -10.37 17.43
CA CYS A 144 1.95 -11.81 17.62
C CYS A 144 0.92 -12.44 18.57
N HIS A 145 0.13 -11.62 19.26
CA HIS A 145 -0.86 -12.06 20.22
C HIS A 145 -2.17 -12.46 19.54
N LYS A 146 -2.96 -13.30 20.22
CA LYS A 146 -4.28 -13.68 19.73
C LYS A 146 -5.21 -12.47 19.77
N ALA A 147 -5.93 -12.20 18.68
CA ALA A 147 -6.92 -11.14 18.62
C ALA A 147 -7.92 -11.21 19.80
N GLY A 148 -8.09 -10.10 20.52
CA GLY A 148 -8.94 -9.97 21.69
C GLY A 148 -8.36 -10.55 22.99
N SER A 149 -7.12 -11.03 22.99
CA SER A 149 -6.42 -11.41 24.22
C SER A 149 -6.11 -10.19 25.10
N PRO A 150 -5.91 -10.35 26.42
CA PRO A 150 -5.49 -9.25 27.29
C PRO A 150 -4.24 -8.53 26.79
N GLU A 151 -3.27 -9.27 26.24
CA GLU A 151 -2.02 -8.74 25.69
C GLU A 151 -2.26 -7.89 24.44
N ASP A 152 -3.10 -8.37 23.52
CA ASP A 152 -3.53 -7.64 22.32
C ASP A 152 -4.25 -6.32 22.68
N ILE A 153 -5.18 -6.38 23.64
CA ILE A 153 -5.90 -5.19 24.13
C ILE A 153 -4.94 -4.19 24.81
N ALA A 154 -3.99 -4.68 25.60
CA ALA A 154 -3.00 -3.84 26.27
C ALA A 154 -2.09 -3.16 25.23
N GLN A 155 -1.63 -3.87 24.21
CA GLN A 155 -0.82 -3.31 23.12
C GLN A 155 -1.59 -2.23 22.36
N ALA A 156 -2.84 -2.49 21.95
CA ALA A 156 -3.70 -1.51 21.28
C ALA A 156 -3.96 -0.27 22.16
N THR A 157 -4.13 -0.46 23.47
CA THR A 157 -4.31 0.62 24.44
C THR A 157 -3.05 1.48 24.54
N GLU A 158 -1.86 0.87 24.54
CA GLU A 158 -0.59 1.59 24.59
C GLU A 158 -0.30 2.38 23.32
N ILE A 159 -0.62 1.82 22.15
CA ILE A 159 -0.56 2.54 20.88
C ILE A 159 -1.50 3.75 20.92
N LEU A 160 -2.76 3.54 21.35
CA LEU A 160 -3.74 4.63 21.46
C LEU A 160 -3.27 5.72 22.44
N ARG A 161 -2.68 5.33 23.57
CA ARG A 161 -2.13 6.27 24.55
C ARG A 161 -0.97 7.05 23.94
N TYR A 162 -0.07 6.39 23.21
CA TYR A 162 1.04 7.04 22.51
C TYR A 162 0.52 8.11 21.54
N LEU A 163 -0.41 7.74 20.66
CA LEU A 163 -0.98 8.66 19.67
C LEU A 163 -1.71 9.85 20.31
N ASN A 164 -2.26 9.69 21.51
CA ASN A 164 -2.97 10.77 22.18
C ASN A 164 -2.09 11.67 23.07
N THR A 165 -0.92 11.19 23.51
CA THR A 165 -0.14 11.88 24.55
C THR A 165 1.31 12.16 24.18
N VAL A 166 1.86 11.48 23.17
CA VAL A 166 3.26 11.62 22.75
C VAL A 166 3.35 12.29 21.39
N GLU A 167 2.89 11.62 20.33
CA GLU A 167 2.94 12.14 18.95
C GLU A 167 1.89 11.43 18.09
N ASN A 168 1.17 12.20 17.26
CA ASN A 168 0.33 11.66 16.19
C ASN A 168 0.75 12.26 14.84
N PRO A 169 1.51 11.53 14.03
CA PRO A 169 1.99 11.99 12.72
C PRO A 169 0.87 12.27 11.69
N TRP A 170 -0.35 11.81 11.95
CA TRP A 170 -1.49 11.90 11.03
C TRP A 170 -2.53 12.95 11.43
N ARG A 171 -2.24 13.76 12.46
CA ARG A 171 -3.09 14.89 12.89
C ARG A 171 -2.73 16.21 12.20
#